data_AF-A0A7S4IJ76-F1
#
_entry.id   AF-A0A7S4IJ76-F1
#
_cell.length_a   1.000
_cell.length_b   1.000
_cell.length_c   1.000
_cell.angle_alpha   90.00
_cell.angle_beta   90.00
_cell.angle_gamma   90.00
#
_symmetry.space_group_name_H-M   'P 1'
#
loop_
_entity.id
_entity.type
_entity.pdbx_description
1 polymer ?
#
loop_
_entity_poly.entity_id
_entity_poly.type
_entity_poly.pdbx_seq_one_letter_code
_entity_poly.pdbx_strand_id
1 'polypeptide(L)'
;SERQLLLYHLLDRVADDGSLLSLVGITSRLSTVGTFEKRVKSRAEGTSTVIYFGHPGSFEELAYILIGKFEVAGGGAATATAPSGRPGVHPMGEHLRRILLPPETSRDDGASDVSSEAERVRDMFVRNFRMGKNVRWFCRVLSVAISMAVEDSQSGIASDDGDDGAAAAAADLKTETTGGANGAVAPTPRMTLTPRHLMDGLMAMGGACLTEDADRVAGPSVRSSSSS
;
A
#
# COMPACT_ATOMS: atom_id res chain seq x y z
N SER A 1 -0.60 2.78 -42.30
CA SER A 1 -1.13 1.42 -42.20
C SER A 1 -0.06 0.38 -41.86
N GLU A 2 1.24 0.62 -42.06
CA GLU A 2 2.30 -0.36 -41.70
C GLU A 2 2.42 -0.69 -40.20
N ARG A 3 1.82 0.10 -39.31
CA ARG A 3 2.07 0.04 -37.86
C ARG A 3 1.49 -1.18 -37.13
N GLN A 4 0.68 -2.03 -37.78
CA GLN A 4 0.10 -3.21 -37.13
C GLN A 4 0.45 -4.55 -37.80
N LEU A 5 1.41 -4.55 -38.74
CA LEU A 5 1.80 -5.75 -39.49
C LEU A 5 2.38 -6.85 -38.58
N LEU A 6 3.21 -6.46 -37.60
CA LEU A 6 3.77 -7.39 -36.62
C LEU A 6 2.67 -8.06 -35.78
N LEU A 7 1.73 -7.26 -35.27
CA LEU A 7 0.62 -7.77 -34.47
C LEU A 7 -0.28 -8.70 -35.28
N TYR A 8 -0.53 -8.37 -36.56
CA TYR A 8 -1.24 -9.25 -37.48
C TYR A 8 -0.55 -10.61 -37.59
N HIS A 9 0.75 -10.65 -37.90
CA HIS A 9 1.48 -11.91 -38.06
C HIS A 9 1.56 -12.73 -36.77
N LEU A 10 1.69 -12.09 -35.61
CA LEU A 10 1.63 -12.78 -34.32
C LEU A 10 0.27 -13.43 -34.10
N LEU A 11 -0.82 -12.70 -34.33
CA LEU A 11 -2.18 -13.23 -34.16
C LEU A 11 -2.51 -14.32 -35.20
N ASP A 12 -1.98 -14.20 -36.41
CA ASP A 12 -2.11 -15.22 -37.47
C ASP A 12 -1.45 -16.53 -37.02
N ARG A 13 -0.25 -16.44 -36.42
CA ARG A 13 0.45 -17.61 -35.86
C ARG A 13 -0.23 -18.20 -34.63
N VAL A 14 -0.97 -17.42 -33.84
CA VAL A 14 -1.78 -17.94 -32.74
C VAL A 14 -3.00 -18.69 -33.28
N ALA A 15 -3.51 -18.31 -34.44
CA ALA A 15 -4.69 -18.94 -35.06
C ALA A 15 -4.40 -20.27 -35.76
N ASP A 16 -3.13 -20.64 -35.98
CA ASP A 16 -2.75 -21.89 -36.63
C ASP A 16 -2.99 -23.09 -35.71
N ASP A 17 -3.73 -24.11 -36.17
CA ASP A 17 -4.18 -25.29 -35.40
C ASP A 17 -3.06 -26.21 -34.84
N GLY A 18 -1.78 -25.87 -35.05
CA GLY A 18 -0.61 -26.57 -34.51
C GLY A 18 0.32 -25.69 -33.67
N SER A 19 -0.05 -24.43 -33.44
CA SER A 19 0.78 -23.47 -32.74
C SER A 19 0.63 -23.63 -31.22
N LEU A 20 1.77 -23.67 -30.51
CA LEU A 20 1.82 -23.64 -29.04
C LEU A 20 2.10 -22.23 -28.51
N LEU A 21 1.87 -21.20 -29.32
CA LEU A 21 2.17 -19.82 -28.98
C LEU A 21 1.01 -19.19 -28.21
N SER A 22 1.28 -18.70 -26.99
CA SER A 22 0.36 -17.88 -26.22
C SER A 22 0.88 -16.45 -26.14
N LEU A 23 0.04 -15.48 -26.51
CA LEU A 23 0.37 -14.06 -26.48
C LEU A 23 -0.41 -13.39 -25.35
N VAL A 24 0.29 -12.74 -24.42
CA VAL A 24 -0.32 -11.94 -23.35
C VAL A 24 -0.04 -10.46 -23.60
N GLY A 25 -1.09 -9.71 -23.94
CA GLY A 25 -1.04 -8.26 -24.09
C GLY A 25 -1.60 -7.57 -22.85
N ILE A 26 -0.87 -6.59 -22.31
CA ILE A 26 -1.34 -5.76 -21.19
C ILE A 26 -1.51 -4.33 -21.68
N THR A 27 -2.70 -3.77 -21.49
CA THR A 27 -3.01 -2.38 -21.84
C THR A 27 -3.86 -1.72 -20.76
N SER A 28 -3.68 -0.42 -20.56
CA SER A 28 -4.54 0.40 -19.69
C SER A 28 -5.74 0.99 -20.45
N ARG A 29 -5.78 0.87 -21.79
CA ARG A 29 -6.83 1.45 -22.63
C ARG A 29 -7.90 0.39 -22.92
N LEU A 30 -9.08 0.57 -22.33
CA LEU A 30 -10.25 -0.29 -22.57
C LEU A 30 -10.65 -0.37 -24.05
N SER A 31 -10.42 0.71 -24.81
CA SER A 31 -10.74 0.81 -26.23
C SER A 31 -9.65 0.30 -27.17
N THR A 32 -8.58 -0.33 -26.67
CA THR A 32 -7.43 -0.74 -27.51
C THR A 32 -7.87 -1.62 -28.69
N VAL A 33 -8.72 -2.62 -28.44
CA VAL A 33 -9.21 -3.53 -29.51
C VAL A 33 -10.03 -2.78 -30.56
N GLY A 34 -10.76 -1.74 -30.15
CA GLY A 34 -11.52 -0.88 -31.06
C GLY A 34 -10.63 -0.01 -31.98
N THR A 35 -9.36 0.20 -31.61
CA THR A 35 -8.39 0.96 -32.43
C THR A 35 -7.62 0.09 -33.42
N PHE A 36 -7.82 -1.23 -33.40
CA PHE A 36 -7.18 -2.12 -34.36
C PHE A 36 -7.77 -1.98 -35.76
N GLU A 37 -6.92 -2.12 -36.76
CA GLU A 37 -7.35 -2.21 -38.15
C GLU A 37 -8.23 -3.46 -38.34
N LYS A 38 -9.20 -3.40 -39.26
CA LYS A 38 -10.25 -4.43 -39.42
C LYS A 38 -9.70 -5.87 -39.44
N ARG A 39 -8.58 -6.12 -40.13
CA ARG A 39 -7.97 -7.46 -40.23
C ARG A 39 -7.35 -7.94 -38.92
N VAL A 40 -6.67 -7.05 -38.20
CA VAL A 40 -6.07 -7.34 -36.88
C VAL A 40 -7.17 -7.56 -35.85
N LYS A 41 -8.20 -6.72 -35.88
CA LYS A 41 -9.36 -6.83 -35.00
C LYS A 41 -10.08 -8.17 -35.17
N SER A 42 -10.37 -8.55 -36.41
CA SER A 42 -11.01 -9.83 -36.74
C SER A 42 -10.21 -11.04 -36.22
N ARG A 43 -8.87 -11.00 -36.35
CA ARG A 43 -8.00 -12.03 -35.78
C ARG A 43 -8.00 -12.01 -34.25
N ALA A 44 -7.83 -10.84 -33.63
CA ALA A 44 -7.81 -10.70 -32.17
C ALA A 44 -9.13 -11.18 -31.53
N GLU A 45 -10.28 -10.83 -32.10
CA GLU A 45 -11.60 -11.26 -31.59
C GLU A 45 -11.80 -12.78 -31.73
N GLY A 46 -11.18 -13.42 -32.72
CA GLY A 46 -11.27 -14.86 -32.93
C GLY A 46 -10.32 -15.70 -32.07
N THR A 47 -9.22 -15.12 -31.59
CA THR A 47 -8.15 -15.88 -30.88
C THR A 47 -7.84 -15.40 -29.47
N SER A 48 -8.32 -14.22 -29.09
CA SER A 48 -7.93 -13.58 -27.82
C SER A 48 -9.09 -13.52 -26.84
N THR A 49 -8.78 -13.81 -25.57
CA THR A 49 -9.68 -13.53 -24.44
C THR A 49 -9.22 -12.25 -23.75
N VAL A 50 -10.11 -11.26 -23.61
CA VAL A 50 -9.80 -10.02 -22.89
C VAL A 50 -10.22 -10.17 -21.43
N ILE A 51 -9.24 -10.08 -20.53
CA ILE A 51 -9.48 -10.08 -19.09
C ILE A 51 -9.38 -8.64 -18.59
N TYR A 52 -10.48 -8.12 -18.06
CA TYR A 52 -10.50 -6.80 -17.45
C TYR A 52 -10.06 -6.92 -16.00
N PHE A 53 -8.92 -6.31 -15.67
CA PHE A 53 -8.53 -6.13 -14.28
C PHE A 53 -9.41 -5.01 -13.69
N GLY A 54 -10.32 -5.40 -12.78
CA GLY A 54 -11.22 -4.47 -12.11
C GLY A 54 -10.48 -3.46 -11.24
N HIS A 55 -11.16 -2.35 -10.95
CA HIS A 55 -10.84 -1.56 -9.77
C HIS A 55 -11.49 -2.24 -8.56
N PRO A 56 -10.87 -2.18 -7.37
CA PRO A 56 -11.52 -2.68 -6.16
C PRO A 56 -12.89 -2.00 -6.02
N GLY A 57 -13.93 -2.79 -5.79
CA GLY A 57 -15.32 -2.32 -5.71
C GLY A 57 -15.63 -1.59 -4.41
N SER A 58 -14.77 -1.75 -3.40
CA SER A 58 -14.87 -1.12 -2.09
C SER A 58 -13.49 -0.69 -1.58
N PHE A 59 -13.48 0.19 -0.58
CA PHE A 59 -12.24 0.59 0.08
C PHE A 59 -11.62 -0.58 0.86
N GLU A 60 -12.46 -1.42 1.44
CA GLU A 60 -12.08 -2.62 2.19
C GLU A 60 -11.31 -3.59 1.29
N GLU A 61 -11.79 -3.84 0.06
CA GLU A 61 -11.10 -4.67 -0.92
C GLU A 61 -9.73 -4.08 -1.29
N LEU A 62 -9.65 -2.76 -1.50
CA LEU A 62 -8.38 -2.08 -1.70
C LEU A 62 -7.44 -2.28 -0.49
N ALA A 63 -7.93 -2.10 0.72
CA ALA A 63 -7.14 -2.25 1.94
C ALA A 63 -6.57 -3.67 2.06
N TYR A 64 -7.38 -4.71 1.79
CA TYR A 64 -6.89 -6.09 1.76
C TYR A 64 -5.82 -6.32 0.67
N ILE A 65 -5.99 -5.74 -0.53
CA ILE A 65 -4.97 -5.81 -1.59
C ILE A 65 -3.65 -5.18 -1.13
N LEU A 66 -3.71 -4.04 -0.43
CA LEU A 66 -2.53 -3.35 0.09
C LEU A 66 -1.86 -4.14 1.22
N ILE A 67 -2.64 -4.65 2.18
CA ILE A 67 -2.13 -5.47 3.30
C ILE A 67 -1.48 -6.75 2.78
N GLY A 68 -2.09 -7.42 1.79
CA GLY A 68 -1.57 -8.63 1.17
C GLY A 68 -0.21 -8.46 0.49
N LYS A 69 0.24 -7.22 0.21
CA LYS A 69 1.62 -6.96 -0.27
C LYS A 69 2.69 -7.17 0.81
N PHE A 70 2.29 -7.11 2.08
CA PHE A 70 3.19 -7.26 3.23
C PHE A 70 3.06 -8.63 3.91
N GLU A 71 1.99 -9.35 3.60
CA GLU A 71 1.90 -10.78 3.89
C GLU A 71 2.76 -11.52 2.87
N VAL A 72 4.09 -11.50 3.07
CA VAL A 72 4.97 -12.43 2.39
C VAL A 72 4.49 -13.82 2.82
N ALA A 73 3.83 -14.54 1.92
CA ALA A 73 3.56 -15.96 2.11
C ALA A 73 4.93 -16.58 2.40
N GLY A 74 5.18 -16.89 3.67
CA GLY A 74 6.46 -17.41 4.12
C GLY A 74 6.87 -18.50 3.15
N GLY A 75 8.02 -18.33 2.50
CA GLY A 75 8.46 -19.07 1.32
C GLY A 75 8.29 -20.58 1.49
N GLY A 76 7.10 -21.06 1.19
CA GLY A 76 6.73 -22.45 1.13
C GLY A 76 6.86 -22.83 -0.33
N ALA A 77 8.09 -23.04 -0.75
CA ALA A 77 8.32 -24.08 -1.75
C ALA A 77 7.49 -25.29 -1.30
N ALA A 78 6.66 -25.78 -2.21
CA ALA A 78 5.77 -26.90 -2.03
C ALA A 78 6.56 -28.17 -1.67
N THR A 79 6.90 -28.34 -0.40
CA THR A 79 7.22 -29.64 0.19
C THR A 79 6.42 -29.75 1.47
N ALA A 80 5.30 -30.45 1.35
CA ALA A 80 4.47 -30.89 2.44
C ALA A 80 5.35 -31.56 3.50
N THR A 81 5.24 -31.09 4.76
CA THR A 81 5.04 -31.88 6.00
C THR A 81 5.47 -31.07 7.23
N ALA A 82 4.52 -30.36 7.86
CA ALA A 82 4.43 -30.19 9.32
C ALA A 82 3.20 -29.33 9.69
N PRO A 83 2.28 -29.82 10.53
CA PRO A 83 1.09 -29.07 10.94
C PRO A 83 1.28 -28.52 12.36
N SER A 84 2.03 -27.42 12.55
CA SER A 84 1.94 -26.55 13.73
C SER A 84 2.99 -25.45 13.69
N GLY A 85 2.66 -24.33 13.05
CA GLY A 85 3.46 -23.13 13.11
C GLY A 85 2.65 -22.01 12.51
N ARG A 86 2.11 -21.13 13.35
CA ARG A 86 1.34 -19.96 12.90
C ARG A 86 2.12 -19.28 11.79
N PRO A 87 1.52 -19.00 10.62
CA PRO A 87 2.19 -18.26 9.57
C PRO A 87 2.68 -16.96 10.20
N GLY A 88 3.98 -16.68 10.09
CA GLY A 88 4.58 -15.49 10.65
C GLY A 88 3.92 -14.27 10.02
N VAL A 89 2.90 -13.73 10.68
CA VAL A 89 2.24 -12.50 10.27
C VAL A 89 3.30 -11.43 10.35
N HIS A 90 3.67 -10.86 9.20
CA HIS A 90 4.66 -9.80 9.17
C HIS A 90 4.12 -8.64 10.01
N PRO A 91 4.90 -8.12 10.99
CA PRO A 91 4.40 -7.12 11.93
C PRO A 91 3.82 -5.88 11.23
N MET A 92 4.36 -5.56 10.05
CA MET A 92 3.92 -4.44 9.21
C MET A 92 2.54 -4.66 8.58
N GLY A 93 2.22 -5.87 8.11
CA GLY A 93 0.90 -6.16 7.53
C GLY A 93 -0.21 -6.06 8.58
N GLU A 94 0.07 -6.53 9.80
CA GLU A 94 -0.85 -6.40 10.92
C GLU A 94 -1.02 -4.95 11.37
N HIS A 95 0.04 -4.14 11.36
CA HIS A 95 -0.05 -2.73 11.68
C HIS A 95 -0.87 -1.97 10.63
N LEU A 96 -0.64 -2.21 9.34
CA LEU A 96 -1.48 -1.66 8.27
C LEU A 96 -2.94 -2.09 8.44
N ARG A 97 -3.20 -3.35 8.82
CA ARG A 97 -4.55 -3.86 9.03
C ARG A 97 -5.27 -3.04 10.10
N ARG A 98 -4.62 -2.76 11.23
CA ARG A 98 -5.22 -1.97 12.33
C ARG A 98 -5.53 -0.54 11.93
N ILE A 99 -4.74 0.05 11.02
CA ILE A 99 -4.96 1.43 10.55
C ILE A 99 -6.03 1.49 9.47
N LEU A 100 -5.96 0.60 8.46
CA LEU A 100 -6.79 0.71 7.25
C LEU A 100 -8.16 0.06 7.41
N LEU A 101 -8.29 -0.98 8.22
CA LEU A 101 -9.58 -1.65 8.44
C LEU A 101 -10.25 -1.10 9.70
N PRO A 102 -11.59 -1.08 9.76
CA PRO A 102 -12.29 -0.73 10.98
C PRO A 102 -11.85 -1.66 12.12
N PRO A 103 -11.69 -1.13 13.35
CA PRO A 103 -11.39 -1.97 14.50
C PRO A 103 -12.51 -3.00 14.65
N GLU A 104 -12.16 -4.28 14.74
CA GLU A 104 -13.12 -5.28 15.19
C GLU A 104 -13.53 -4.86 16.59
N THR A 105 -14.84 -4.69 16.82
CA THR A 105 -15.48 -4.11 18.02
C THR A 105 -15.12 -4.87 19.31
N SER A 106 -13.87 -4.74 19.70
CA SER A 106 -13.27 -5.22 20.93
C SER A 106 -13.30 -4.02 21.86
N ARG A 107 -14.17 -4.16 22.85
CA ARG A 107 -14.64 -3.16 23.78
C ARG A 107 -13.54 -2.85 24.80
N ASP A 108 -12.45 -2.23 24.35
CA ASP A 108 -11.29 -1.90 25.17
C ASP A 108 -11.21 -0.37 25.35
N ASP A 109 -11.69 0.11 26.50
CA ASP A 109 -11.91 1.52 26.86
C ASP A 109 -10.61 2.30 27.18
N GLY A 110 -9.44 1.83 26.73
CA GLY A 110 -8.13 2.27 27.26
C GLY A 110 -7.17 3.00 26.31
N ALA A 111 -7.41 3.05 24.99
CA ALA A 111 -6.41 3.52 24.02
C ALA A 111 -6.91 4.69 23.14
N SER A 112 -7.05 5.89 23.73
CA SER A 112 -7.75 7.00 23.05
C SER A 112 -6.93 7.80 22.02
N ASP A 113 -5.60 7.87 22.14
CA ASP A 113 -4.82 8.82 21.32
C ASP A 113 -4.34 8.22 19.98
N VAL A 114 -3.74 7.03 20.00
CA VAL A 114 -3.27 6.34 18.77
C VAL A 114 -4.44 5.91 17.87
N SER A 115 -5.61 5.64 18.45
CA SER A 115 -6.83 5.33 17.69
C SER A 115 -7.28 6.52 16.85
N SER A 116 -7.22 7.74 17.40
CA SER A 116 -7.65 8.97 16.72
C SER A 116 -6.83 9.26 15.47
N GLU A 117 -5.50 9.10 15.54
CA GLU A 117 -4.63 9.33 14.38
C GLU A 117 -4.84 8.26 13.30
N ALA A 118 -4.98 6.99 13.70
CA ALA A 118 -5.25 5.90 12.77
C ALA A 118 -6.60 6.08 12.03
N GLU A 119 -7.64 6.50 12.75
CA GLU A 119 -8.94 6.85 12.18
C GLU A 119 -8.83 7.99 11.17
N ARG A 120 -8.06 9.03 11.49
CA ARG A 120 -7.81 10.15 10.57
C ARG A 120 -7.10 9.71 9.29
N VAL A 121 -6.09 8.85 9.39
CA VAL A 121 -5.39 8.27 8.23
C VAL A 121 -6.38 7.47 7.39
N ARG A 122 -7.17 6.59 8.03
CA ARG A 122 -8.18 5.77 7.35
C ARG A 122 -9.17 6.64 6.57
N ASP A 123 -9.70 7.69 7.19
CA ASP A 123 -10.64 8.61 6.55
C ASP A 123 -10.04 9.30 5.32
N MET A 124 -8.76 9.69 5.39
CA MET A 124 -8.07 10.25 4.23
C MET A 124 -7.89 9.22 3.11
N PHE A 125 -7.58 7.97 3.45
CA PHE A 125 -7.50 6.88 2.47
C PHE A 125 -8.87 6.64 1.80
N VAL A 126 -9.94 6.52 2.58
CA VAL A 126 -11.32 6.37 2.09
C VAL A 126 -11.71 7.52 1.17
N ARG A 127 -11.41 8.76 1.58
CA ARG A 127 -11.72 9.96 0.79
C ARG A 127 -10.99 9.95 -0.55
N ASN A 128 -9.68 9.66 -0.55
CA ASN A 128 -8.90 9.57 -1.79
C ASN A 128 -9.40 8.43 -2.69
N PHE A 129 -9.86 7.33 -2.11
CA PHE A 129 -10.46 6.24 -2.89
C PHE A 129 -11.75 6.70 -3.58
N ARG A 130 -12.63 7.41 -2.86
CA ARG A 130 -13.85 8.03 -3.41
C ARG A 130 -13.56 9.09 -4.49
N MET A 131 -12.40 9.76 -4.42
CA MET A 131 -11.91 10.66 -5.48
C MET A 131 -11.36 9.94 -6.72
N GLY A 132 -11.43 8.61 -6.77
CA GLY A 132 -10.99 7.82 -7.93
C GLY A 132 -9.47 7.61 -8.00
N LYS A 133 -8.74 7.78 -6.89
CA LYS A 133 -7.33 7.37 -6.84
C LYS A 133 -7.24 5.86 -7.01
N ASN A 134 -6.33 5.39 -7.86
CA ASN A 134 -6.16 3.97 -8.15
C ASN A 134 -5.16 3.30 -7.19
N VAL A 135 -5.11 1.97 -7.20
CA VAL A 135 -4.19 1.15 -6.37
C VAL A 135 -2.74 1.62 -6.48
N ARG A 136 -2.29 2.01 -7.68
CA ARG A 136 -0.90 2.49 -7.88
C ARG A 136 -0.60 3.75 -7.08
N TRP A 137 -1.56 4.67 -6.98
CA TRP A 137 -1.41 5.87 -6.16
C TRP A 137 -1.25 5.51 -4.67
N PHE A 138 -2.08 4.61 -4.15
CA PHE A 138 -1.96 4.14 -2.76
C PHE A 138 -0.66 3.38 -2.50
N CYS A 139 -0.21 2.54 -3.44
CA CYS A 139 1.09 1.89 -3.32
C CYS A 139 2.23 2.92 -3.23
N ARG A 140 2.17 4.03 -3.98
CA ARG A 140 3.17 5.10 -3.87
C ARG A 140 3.13 5.79 -2.50
N VAL A 141 1.94 6.06 -1.95
CA VAL A 141 1.79 6.58 -0.58
C VAL A 141 2.49 5.66 0.41
N LEU A 142 2.25 4.35 0.32
CA LEU A 142 2.90 3.37 1.19
C LEU A 142 4.42 3.31 0.99
N SER A 143 4.90 3.37 -0.25
CA SER A 143 6.34 3.41 -0.53
C SER A 143 7.02 4.62 0.12
N VAL A 144 6.41 5.80 0.01
CA VAL A 144 6.92 7.03 0.65
C VAL A 144 6.90 6.90 2.17
N ALA A 145 5.80 6.42 2.76
CA ALA A 145 5.68 6.21 4.19
C ALA A 145 6.72 5.22 4.74
N ILE A 146 6.96 4.13 4.01
CA ILE A 146 7.97 3.12 4.35
C ILE A 146 9.37 3.71 4.27
N SER A 147 9.69 4.51 3.24
CA SER A 147 10.98 5.19 3.14
C SER A 147 11.25 6.08 4.37
N MET A 148 10.26 6.88 4.79
CA MET A 148 10.39 7.73 5.99
C MET A 148 10.59 6.89 7.26
N ALA A 149 9.84 5.81 7.44
CA ALA A 149 10.02 4.94 8.61
C ALA A 149 11.37 4.21 8.61
N VAL A 150 11.96 3.94 7.44
CA VAL A 150 13.34 3.39 7.34
C VAL A 150 14.37 4.45 7.74
N GLU A 151 14.21 5.69 7.29
CA GLU A 151 15.10 6.81 7.62
C GLU A 151 15.09 7.12 9.12
N ASP A 152 13.92 7.12 9.76
CA ASP A 152 13.78 7.30 11.22
C ASP A 152 14.46 6.16 11.99
N SER A 153 14.32 4.93 11.51
CA SER A 153 14.96 3.75 12.12
C SER A 153 16.48 3.78 12.02
N GLN A 154 17.04 4.39 10.97
CA GLN A 154 18.49 4.54 10.79
C GLN A 154 19.05 5.70 11.62
N SER A 155 18.32 6.81 11.70
CA SER A 155 18.74 8.01 12.43
C SER A 155 18.82 7.77 13.94
N GLY A 156 17.93 6.94 14.49
CA GLY A 156 17.97 6.56 15.91
C GLY A 156 19.21 5.76 16.32
N ILE A 157 19.82 5.01 15.39
CA ILE A 157 21.02 4.20 15.67
C ILE A 157 22.29 5.07 15.69
N ALA A 158 22.32 6.16 14.94
CA ALA A 158 23.50 7.04 14.84
C ALA A 158 23.64 8.03 16.01
N SER A 159 22.67 8.11 16.92
CA SER A 159 22.65 9.09 18.01
C SER A 159 23.13 8.54 19.37
N ASP A 160 23.61 7.29 19.41
CA ASP A 160 24.10 6.62 20.63
C ASP A 160 25.64 6.53 20.68
N ASP A 161 26.34 7.49 20.08
CA ASP A 161 27.81 7.61 20.16
C ASP A 161 28.20 8.80 21.05
N GLY A 162 28.39 8.51 22.34
CA GLY A 162 29.46 9.03 23.18
C GLY A 162 29.52 10.53 23.48
N ASP A 163 28.76 10.98 24.48
CA ASP A 163 29.18 12.10 25.33
C ASP A 163 29.77 11.55 26.65
N ASP A 164 31.01 11.03 26.58
CA ASP A 164 31.85 10.83 27.75
C ASP A 164 32.45 12.18 28.18
N GLY A 165 31.59 13.03 28.74
CA GLY A 165 31.93 14.22 29.49
C GLY A 165 32.16 13.88 30.96
N ALA A 166 33.42 13.67 31.34
CA ALA A 166 33.82 13.42 32.72
C ALA A 166 33.40 14.55 33.70
N ALA A 167 32.51 14.24 34.66
CA ALA A 167 32.59 14.71 36.05
C ALA A 167 31.55 14.01 36.96
N ALA A 168 32.06 13.08 37.77
CA ALA A 168 31.56 12.47 39.01
C ALA A 168 30.25 13.01 39.64
N ALA A 169 29.29 12.12 39.94
CA ALA A 169 29.23 11.42 41.23
C ALA A 169 27.95 10.55 41.38
N ALA A 170 28.16 9.27 41.69
CA ALA A 170 27.33 8.36 42.48
C ALA A 170 25.83 8.17 42.12
N ALA A 171 25.48 7.02 41.55
CA ALA A 171 25.03 5.85 42.33
C ALA A 171 24.33 4.79 41.43
N ASP A 172 24.93 3.61 41.42
CA ASP A 172 24.29 2.28 41.56
C ASP A 172 23.14 1.90 40.61
N LEU A 173 23.48 1.18 39.52
CA LEU A 173 22.59 0.14 39.00
C LEU A 173 23.39 -0.99 38.33
N LYS A 174 23.38 -2.15 38.99
CA LYS A 174 23.89 -3.44 38.51
C LYS A 174 23.27 -3.85 37.17
N THR A 175 24.11 -4.11 36.18
CA THR A 175 23.81 -5.02 35.07
C THR A 175 24.58 -6.32 35.27
N GLU A 176 23.86 -7.38 35.61
CA GLU A 176 24.38 -8.75 35.60
C GLU A 176 24.50 -9.23 34.16
N THR A 177 25.71 -9.19 33.64
CA THR A 177 26.08 -9.78 32.35
C THR A 177 26.32 -11.28 32.54
N THR A 178 25.29 -12.09 32.38
CA THR A 178 25.49 -13.54 32.18
C THR A 178 26.03 -13.78 30.77
N GLY A 179 27.34 -13.95 30.68
CA GLY A 179 28.04 -14.40 29.49
C GLY A 179 27.61 -15.81 29.09
N GLY A 180 26.92 -15.91 27.96
CA GLY A 180 26.69 -17.15 27.22
C GLY A 180 27.21 -16.96 25.80
N ALA A 181 28.42 -17.45 25.53
CA ALA A 181 29.01 -17.49 24.20
C ALA A 181 28.26 -18.51 23.33
N ASN A 182 27.17 -18.08 22.71
CA ASN A 182 26.52 -18.76 21.59
C ASN A 182 26.18 -17.68 20.56
N GLY A 183 26.63 -17.86 19.31
CA GLY A 183 26.63 -16.87 18.23
C GLY A 183 25.45 -15.88 18.29
N ALA A 184 25.72 -14.70 18.82
CA ALA A 184 24.73 -13.65 18.96
C ALA A 184 24.41 -13.10 17.56
N VAL A 185 23.32 -13.60 16.97
CA VAL A 185 22.70 -12.99 15.80
C VAL A 185 22.35 -11.57 16.19
N ALA A 186 22.97 -10.59 15.53
CA ALA A 186 22.70 -9.18 15.76
C ALA A 186 21.18 -8.93 15.71
N PRO A 187 20.60 -8.20 16.68
CA PRO A 187 19.16 -7.94 16.70
C PRO A 187 18.75 -7.27 15.40
N THR A 188 17.91 -7.93 14.62
CA THR A 188 17.41 -7.36 13.36
C THR A 188 16.60 -6.12 13.69
N PRO A 189 16.92 -4.95 13.12
CA PRO A 189 16.20 -3.72 13.41
C PRO A 189 14.72 -3.89 13.07
N ARG A 190 13.86 -3.69 14.07
CA ARG A 190 12.41 -3.77 13.91
C ARG A 190 11.90 -2.42 13.43
N MET A 191 11.70 -2.32 12.12
CA MET A 191 11.00 -1.17 11.53
C MET A 191 9.53 -1.18 11.98
N THR A 192 9.04 -0.05 12.50
CA THR A 192 7.63 0.12 12.86
C THR A 192 7.03 1.25 12.02
N LEU A 193 5.96 0.94 11.28
CA LEU A 193 5.27 1.91 10.46
C LEU A 193 4.15 2.54 11.27
N THR A 194 4.29 3.79 11.72
CA THR A 194 3.24 4.47 12.50
C THR A 194 2.22 5.20 11.62
N PRO A 195 1.02 5.55 12.13
CA PRO A 195 0.04 6.38 11.40
C PRO A 195 0.62 7.69 10.86
N ARG A 196 1.54 8.32 11.61
CA ARG A 196 2.23 9.54 11.20
C ARG A 196 2.95 9.41 9.86
N HIS A 197 3.71 8.32 9.65
CA HIS A 197 4.40 8.09 8.37
C HIS A 197 3.42 7.97 7.21
N LEU A 198 2.25 7.36 7.44
CA LEU A 198 1.20 7.25 6.43
C LEU A 198 0.56 8.62 6.14
N MET A 199 0.37 9.44 7.17
CA MET A 199 -0.11 10.81 7.04
C MET A 199 0.85 11.65 6.19
N ASP A 200 2.15 11.59 6.49
CA ASP A 200 3.18 12.32 5.75
C ASP A 200 3.25 11.85 4.29
N GLY A 201 3.11 10.54 4.06
CA GLY A 201 3.07 9.98 2.71
C GLY A 201 1.83 10.43 1.92
N LEU A 202 0.68 10.55 2.59
CA LEU A 202 -0.54 11.10 2.00
C LEU A 202 -0.36 12.57 1.65
N MET A 203 0.21 13.38 2.54
CA MET A 203 0.45 14.80 2.31
C MET A 203 1.43 15.01 1.15
N ALA A 204 2.53 14.26 1.11
CA ALA A 204 3.52 14.32 0.03
C ALA A 204 2.92 13.97 -1.35
N MET A 205 1.95 13.04 -1.38
CA MET A 205 1.28 12.62 -2.62
C MET A 205 0.08 13.49 -3.01
N GLY A 206 -0.12 14.63 -2.34
CA GLY A 206 -1.23 15.56 -2.59
C GLY A 206 -2.59 14.99 -2.19
N GLY A 207 -2.63 14.16 -1.14
CA GLY A 207 -3.88 13.70 -0.55
C GLY A 207 -4.67 14.89 0.00
N ALA A 208 -5.96 14.97 -0.32
CA ALA A 208 -6.79 16.07 0.16
C ALA A 208 -6.99 15.98 1.67
N CYS A 209 -6.20 16.74 2.42
CA CYS A 209 -6.52 17.11 3.78
C CYS A 209 -7.69 18.10 3.68
N LEU A 210 -8.81 17.82 4.34
CA LEU A 210 -9.79 18.88 4.58
C LEU A 210 -9.09 19.83 5.53
N THR A 211 -8.55 20.93 5.01
CA THR A 211 -8.44 22.13 5.82
C THR A 211 -9.89 22.52 6.12
N GLU A 212 -10.29 22.45 7.39
CA GLU A 212 -11.63 22.81 7.90
C GLU A 212 -12.07 24.25 7.55
N ASP A 213 -11.26 25.01 6.81
CA ASP A 213 -11.53 26.36 6.34
C ASP A 213 -12.54 26.47 5.19
N ALA A 214 -12.95 25.36 4.56
CA ALA A 214 -13.95 25.42 3.48
C ALA A 214 -15.38 25.71 3.97
N ASP A 215 -15.70 25.43 5.24
CA ASP A 215 -17.04 25.67 5.82
C ASP A 215 -17.20 27.07 6.44
N ARG A 216 -16.17 27.92 6.45
CA ARG A 216 -16.27 29.29 6.97
C ARG A 216 -16.55 30.37 5.92
N VAL A 217 -16.54 30.05 4.62
CA VAL A 217 -16.71 31.07 3.54
C VAL A 217 -18.09 31.04 2.88
N ALA A 218 -18.92 30.02 3.13
CA ALA A 218 -20.29 29.97 2.61
C ALA A 218 -21.32 30.58 3.59
N GLY A 219 -21.19 31.88 3.86
CA GLY A 219 -22.28 32.66 4.47
C GLY A 219 -23.45 32.85 3.48
N PRO A 220 -24.72 32.84 3.93
CA PRO A 220 -25.88 32.87 3.05
C PRO A 220 -26.11 34.28 2.48
N SER A 221 -25.84 34.47 1.19
CA SER A 221 -26.31 35.65 0.45
C SER A 221 -27.76 35.44 0.04
N VAL A 222 -28.67 35.72 0.97
CA VAL A 222 -30.09 35.95 0.67
C VAL A 222 -30.19 37.32 0.00
N ARG A 223 -30.45 37.34 -1.31
CA ARG A 223 -31.10 38.49 -1.96
C ARG A 223 -32.29 38.00 -2.76
N SER A 224 -33.43 38.03 -2.08
CA SER A 224 -34.75 38.18 -2.66
C SER A 224 -34.82 39.47 -3.49
N SER A 225 -35.05 39.34 -4.79
CA SER A 225 -35.47 40.43 -5.66
C SER A 225 -36.77 40.04 -6.33
N SER A 226 -37.87 40.44 -5.69
CA SER A 226 -39.17 40.62 -6.30
C SER A 226 -39.16 41.87 -7.18
N SER A 227 -39.56 41.77 -8.44
CA SER A 227 -40.19 42.90 -9.14
C SER A 227 -40.98 42.40 -10.35
N SER A 228 -42.27 42.70 -10.25
CA SER A 228 -43.33 42.94 -11.25
C SER A 228 -42.94 43.05 -12.71
#